data_AF-A0A7S1FPY1-F1
#
_entry.id   AF-A0A7S1FPY1-F1
#
_cell.length_a   1.000
_cell.length_b   1.000
_cell.length_c   1.000
_cell.angle_alpha   90.00
_cell.angle_beta   90.00
_cell.angle_gamma   90.00
#
_symmetry.space_group_name_H-M   'P 1'
#
loop_
_entity.id
_entity.type
_entity.pdbx_description
1 polymer ?
#
loop_
_entity_poly.entity_id
_entity_poly.type
_entity_poly.pdbx_seq_one_letter_code
_entity_poly.pdbx_strand_id
1 'polypeptide(L)'
;MTFVDYILGPIHYAVIFAYAPFMSFRAINTPTQDDDKQWLTFWIVHSAVRAVETFLEKSYLSEVIPYYQELKWGISTYLAVFGGAAKIYDMFLSPVFSTLEAKFDEADLALLEEKPGAFIQKYGARAYELAVVQAVQNTDKLKKKVSSMTSVKNETGAVKKEE
;
A
#
# COMPACT_ATOMS: atom_id res chain seq x y z
N MET A 1 -18.83 12.82 9.71
CA MET A 1 -19.43 11.52 10.06
C MET A 1 -20.87 11.57 9.61
N THR A 2 -21.16 10.98 8.46
CA THR A 2 -22.46 11.08 7.79
C THR A 2 -23.38 9.97 8.27
N PHE A 3 -24.70 10.19 8.23
CA PHE A 3 -25.72 9.17 8.56
C PHE A 3 -25.51 7.84 7.80
N VAL A 4 -24.94 7.95 6.60
CA VAL A 4 -24.55 6.87 5.70
C VAL A 4 -23.49 5.96 6.36
N ASP A 5 -22.48 6.53 7.03
CA ASP A 5 -21.43 5.77 7.74
C ASP A 5 -22.00 4.89 8.87
N TYR A 6 -23.07 5.35 9.53
CA TYR A 6 -23.68 4.63 10.67
C TYR A 6 -24.45 3.38 10.23
N ILE A 7 -25.03 3.40 9.03
CA ILE A 7 -25.79 2.26 8.48
C ILE A 7 -24.89 1.34 7.65
N LEU A 8 -24.02 1.90 6.79
CA LEU A 8 -23.15 1.09 5.94
C LEU A 8 -22.02 0.42 6.70
N GLY A 9 -21.49 1.05 7.76
CA GLY A 9 -20.42 0.48 8.58
C GLY A 9 -20.72 -0.95 9.06
N PRO A 10 -21.79 -1.17 9.83
CA PRO A 10 -22.16 -2.50 10.30
C PRO A 10 -22.43 -3.51 9.17
N ILE A 11 -23.07 -3.07 8.08
CA ILE A 11 -23.40 -3.93 6.93
C ILE A 11 -22.13 -4.46 6.27
N HIS A 12 -21.15 -3.60 6.04
CA HIS A 12 -19.88 -4.05 5.48
C HIS A 12 -19.06 -4.87 6.45
N TYR A 13 -19.08 -4.54 7.75
CA TYR A 13 -18.47 -5.43 8.73
C TYR A 13 -19.06 -6.84 8.61
N ALA A 14 -20.38 -6.97 8.44
CA ALA A 14 -21.00 -8.26 8.19
C ALA A 14 -20.59 -8.88 6.83
N VAL A 15 -20.53 -8.10 5.75
CA VAL A 15 -20.15 -8.61 4.43
C VAL A 15 -18.68 -9.07 4.41
N ILE A 16 -17.76 -8.28 4.96
CA ILE A 16 -16.32 -8.55 4.96
C ILE A 16 -15.95 -9.64 5.98
N PHE A 17 -16.54 -9.62 7.18
CA PHE A 17 -16.12 -10.51 8.27
C PHE A 17 -17.04 -11.72 8.48
N ALA A 18 -18.23 -11.76 7.90
CA ALA A 18 -19.09 -12.95 7.95
C ALA A 18 -19.31 -13.57 6.56
N TYR A 19 -19.76 -12.78 5.58
CA TYR A 19 -20.12 -13.33 4.26
C TYR A 19 -18.90 -13.76 3.44
N ALA A 20 -17.89 -12.91 3.28
CA ALA A 20 -16.69 -13.23 2.50
C ALA A 20 -15.90 -14.43 3.07
N PRO A 21 -15.70 -14.57 4.40
CA PRO A 21 -15.05 -15.75 4.97
C PRO A 21 -15.88 -17.01 4.82
N PHE A 22 -17.21 -16.92 4.96
CA PHE A 22 -18.11 -18.05 4.71
C PHE A 22 -18.02 -18.55 3.27
N MET A 23 -18.01 -17.63 2.31
CA MET A 23 -17.86 -17.98 0.90
C MET A 23 -16.45 -18.49 0.57
N SER A 24 -15.40 -17.92 1.19
CA SER A 24 -14.02 -18.42 1.07
C SER A 24 -13.91 -19.86 1.59
N PHE A 25 -14.54 -20.17 2.73
CA PHE A 25 -14.57 -21.53 3.27
C PHE A 25 -15.32 -22.49 2.34
N ARG A 26 -16.41 -22.03 1.72
CA ARG A 26 -17.14 -22.83 0.74
C ARG A 26 -16.32 -23.09 -0.52
N ALA A 27 -15.57 -22.10 -1.01
CA ALA A 27 -14.72 -22.22 -2.20
C ALA A 27 -13.64 -23.30 -2.03
N ILE A 28 -12.97 -23.35 -0.86
CA ILE A 28 -11.95 -24.36 -0.54
C ILE A 28 -12.50 -25.80 -0.61
N ASN A 29 -13.81 -25.98 -0.36
CA ASN A 29 -14.46 -27.29 -0.40
C ASN A 29 -15.01 -27.66 -1.79
N THR A 30 -14.87 -26.78 -2.78
CA THR A 30 -15.28 -27.08 -4.16
C THR A 30 -14.13 -27.73 -4.95
N PRO A 31 -14.43 -28.60 -5.92
CA PRO A 31 -13.41 -29.22 -6.75
C PRO A 31 -12.79 -28.27 -7.80
N THR A 32 -13.34 -27.07 -7.97
CA THR A 32 -12.94 -26.08 -8.97
C THR A 32 -12.19 -24.92 -8.34
N GLN A 33 -10.97 -24.62 -8.80
CA GLN A 33 -10.10 -23.58 -8.23
C GLN A 33 -10.46 -22.14 -8.64
N ASP A 34 -11.44 -21.96 -9.53
CA ASP A 34 -11.77 -20.63 -10.05
C ASP A 34 -12.45 -19.76 -8.99
N ASP A 35 -13.21 -20.37 -8.07
CA ASP A 35 -13.81 -19.67 -6.94
C ASP A 35 -12.73 -19.23 -5.93
N ASP A 36 -11.70 -20.03 -5.71
CA ASP A 36 -10.58 -19.70 -4.83
C ASP A 36 -9.82 -18.46 -5.31
N LYS A 37 -9.56 -18.37 -6.63
CA LYS A 37 -8.92 -17.20 -7.25
C LYS A 37 -9.71 -15.92 -6.99
N GLN A 38 -11.04 -15.98 -7.07
CA GLN A 38 -11.90 -14.82 -6.82
C GLN A 38 -11.79 -14.33 -5.38
N TRP A 39 -11.89 -15.22 -4.39
CA TRP A 39 -11.85 -14.84 -2.99
C TRP A 39 -10.45 -14.42 -2.53
N LEU A 40 -9.39 -15.12 -2.95
CA LEU A 40 -8.02 -14.73 -2.62
C LEU A 40 -7.64 -13.38 -3.24
N THR A 41 -8.03 -13.14 -4.50
CA THR A 41 -7.76 -11.85 -5.15
C THR A 41 -8.56 -10.73 -4.49
N PHE A 42 -9.79 -10.99 -4.06
CA PHE A 42 -10.57 -10.04 -3.26
C PHE A 42 -9.81 -9.65 -1.98
N TRP A 43 -9.26 -10.61 -1.23
CA TRP A 43 -8.51 -10.34 -0.01
C TRP A 43 -7.22 -9.54 -0.26
N ILE A 44 -6.51 -9.82 -1.36
CA ILE A 44 -5.30 -9.07 -1.75
C ILE A 44 -5.64 -7.62 -2.06
N VAL A 45 -6.65 -7.38 -2.91
CA VAL A 45 -7.04 -6.02 -3.29
C VAL A 45 -7.62 -5.27 -2.09
N HIS A 46 -8.46 -5.91 -1.30
CA HIS A 46 -9.01 -5.32 -0.07
C HIS A 46 -7.88 -4.89 0.87
N SER A 47 -6.87 -5.75 1.09
CA SER A 47 -5.73 -5.43 1.96
C SER A 47 -4.86 -4.30 1.38
N ALA A 48 -4.63 -4.28 0.07
CA ALA A 48 -3.90 -3.21 -0.60
C ALA A 48 -4.61 -1.85 -0.45
N VAL A 49 -5.93 -1.82 -0.65
CA VAL A 49 -6.75 -0.62 -0.44
C VAL A 49 -6.68 -0.17 1.02
N ARG A 50 -6.79 -1.09 1.99
CA ARG A 50 -6.65 -0.79 3.43
C ARG A 50 -5.25 -0.27 3.79
N ALA A 51 -4.21 -0.80 3.16
CA ALA A 51 -2.84 -0.34 3.37
C ALA A 51 -2.67 1.09 2.85
N VAL A 52 -3.08 1.35 1.61
CA VAL A 52 -3.05 2.68 0.99
C VAL A 52 -3.84 3.68 1.83
N GLU A 53 -5.02 3.30 2.32
CA GLU A 53 -5.79 4.13 3.25
C GLU A 53 -5.05 4.45 4.53
N THR A 54 -4.35 3.50 5.13
CA THR A 54 -3.57 3.78 6.35
C THR A 54 -2.48 4.83 6.09
N PHE A 55 -1.89 4.83 4.89
CA PHE A 55 -0.94 5.87 4.48
C PHE A 55 -1.63 7.21 4.16
N LEU A 56 -2.81 7.17 3.54
CA LEU A 56 -3.56 8.35 3.10
C LEU A 56 -4.44 8.99 4.18
N GLU A 57 -4.85 8.26 5.22
CA GLU A 57 -5.53 8.77 6.42
C GLU A 57 -4.61 9.72 7.19
N LYS A 58 -3.30 9.46 7.18
CA LYS A 58 -2.29 10.41 7.64
C LYS A 58 -2.21 11.68 6.78
N SER A 59 -2.84 11.69 5.61
CA SER A 59 -2.72 12.69 4.57
C SER A 59 -4.08 13.28 4.19
N TYR A 60 -4.93 13.64 5.17
CA TYR A 60 -6.09 14.54 5.00
C TYR A 60 -7.08 14.23 3.84
N LEU A 61 -7.06 13.00 3.30
CA LEU A 61 -7.74 12.71 2.04
C LEU A 61 -9.28 12.74 2.17
N SER A 62 -9.76 12.45 3.37
CA SER A 62 -11.20 12.50 3.72
C SER A 62 -11.77 13.92 3.78
N GLU A 63 -10.92 14.95 3.92
CA GLU A 63 -11.36 16.35 3.91
C GLU A 63 -11.39 16.95 2.48
N VAL A 64 -10.60 16.39 1.56
CA VAL A 64 -10.46 16.92 0.19
C VAL A 64 -11.48 16.33 -0.78
N ILE A 65 -11.86 15.06 -0.62
CA ILE A 65 -12.76 14.37 -1.55
C ILE A 65 -14.02 13.88 -0.80
N PRO A 66 -15.15 14.60 -0.88
CA PRO A 66 -16.43 14.08 -0.41
C PRO A 66 -16.82 12.84 -1.25
N TYR A 67 -17.38 11.80 -0.60
CA TYR A 67 -17.76 10.48 -1.18
C TYR A 67 -16.62 9.49 -1.49
N TYR A 68 -15.37 9.77 -1.11
CA TYR A 68 -14.28 8.80 -1.27
C TYR A 68 -14.58 7.46 -0.62
N GLN A 69 -15.21 7.49 0.57
CA GLN A 69 -15.59 6.24 1.22
C GLN A 69 -16.59 5.46 0.39
N GLU A 70 -17.73 6.04 0.01
CA GLU A 70 -18.75 5.33 -0.80
C GLU A 70 -18.17 4.68 -2.06
N LEU A 71 -17.26 5.36 -2.76
CA LEU A 71 -16.60 4.79 -3.93
C LEU A 71 -15.71 3.59 -3.58
N LYS A 72 -14.99 3.64 -2.47
CA LYS A 72 -14.21 2.51 -1.95
C LYS A 72 -15.10 1.31 -1.59
N TRP A 73 -16.23 1.53 -0.94
CA TRP A 73 -17.20 0.46 -0.64
C TRP A 73 -17.80 -0.11 -1.93
N GLY A 74 -18.07 0.75 -2.92
CA GLY A 74 -18.52 0.35 -4.25
C GLY A 74 -17.49 -0.52 -4.98
N ILE A 75 -16.22 -0.12 -4.99
CA ILE A 75 -15.13 -0.89 -5.62
C ILE A 75 -14.93 -2.22 -4.91
N SER A 76 -14.90 -2.24 -3.56
CA SER A 76 -14.74 -3.48 -2.79
C SER A 76 -15.91 -4.46 -3.02
N THR A 77 -17.14 -3.94 -3.03
CA THR A 77 -18.34 -4.74 -3.31
C THR A 77 -18.38 -5.22 -4.77
N TYR A 78 -17.99 -4.38 -5.72
CA TYR A 78 -17.90 -4.74 -7.13
C TYR A 78 -16.90 -5.89 -7.34
N LEU A 79 -15.73 -5.83 -6.70
CA LEU A 79 -14.75 -6.90 -6.76
C LEU A 79 -15.25 -8.21 -6.15
N ALA A 80 -15.95 -8.13 -5.00
CA ALA A 80 -16.45 -9.31 -4.30
C ALA A 80 -17.59 -10.01 -5.05
N VAL A 81 -18.52 -9.25 -5.63
CA VAL A 81 -19.80 -9.78 -6.14
C VAL A 81 -19.81 -9.99 -7.65
N PHE A 82 -19.16 -9.13 -8.44
CA PHE A 82 -19.25 -9.17 -9.91
C PHE A 82 -18.13 -10.00 -10.58
N GLY A 83 -17.36 -10.78 -9.82
CA GLY A 83 -16.23 -11.55 -10.37
C GLY A 83 -15.10 -10.67 -10.93
N GLY A 84 -15.10 -9.37 -10.62
CA GLY A 84 -14.07 -8.43 -11.06
C GLY A 84 -12.67 -8.80 -10.55
N ALA A 85 -12.61 -9.49 -9.40
CA ALA A 85 -11.37 -9.99 -8.83
C ALA A 85 -10.63 -10.97 -9.77
N ALA A 86 -11.34 -11.87 -10.46
CA ALA A 86 -10.71 -12.78 -11.42
C ALA A 86 -10.12 -12.04 -12.63
N LYS A 87 -10.80 -11.00 -13.13
CA LYS A 87 -10.27 -10.16 -14.21
C LYS A 87 -9.04 -9.35 -13.77
N ILE A 88 -9.02 -8.86 -12.53
CA ILE A 88 -7.87 -8.14 -11.97
C ILE A 88 -6.70 -9.10 -11.73
N TYR A 89 -6.99 -10.35 -11.35
CA TYR A 89 -5.99 -11.41 -11.25
C TYR A 89 -5.24 -11.58 -12.58
N ASP A 90 -5.97 -11.82 -13.67
CA ASP A 90 -5.38 -12.07 -14.97
C ASP A 90 -4.67 -10.83 -15.55
N MET A 91 -5.23 -9.64 -15.33
CA MET A 91 -4.73 -8.41 -15.98
C MET A 91 -3.57 -7.74 -15.22
N PHE A 92 -3.60 -7.76 -13.89
CA PHE A 92 -2.70 -6.94 -13.07
C PHE A 92 -1.88 -7.75 -12.09
N LEU A 93 -2.51 -8.73 -11.42
CA LEU A 93 -1.83 -9.53 -10.41
C LEU A 93 -0.85 -10.52 -11.05
N SER A 94 -1.24 -11.21 -12.12
CA SER A 94 -0.38 -12.15 -12.84
C SER A 94 0.96 -11.52 -13.33
N PRO A 95 0.97 -10.38 -14.05
CA PRO A 95 2.22 -9.77 -14.48
C PRO A 95 3.04 -9.16 -13.33
N VAL A 96 2.39 -8.61 -12.30
CA VAL A 96 3.07 -8.09 -11.12
C VAL A 96 3.74 -9.22 -10.35
N PHE A 97 3.05 -10.35 -10.15
CA PHE A 97 3.58 -11.50 -9.42
C PHE A 97 4.73 -12.16 -10.18
N SER A 98 4.60 -12.34 -11.49
CA SER A 98 5.69 -12.86 -12.32
C SER A 98 6.93 -11.95 -12.31
N THR A 99 6.73 -10.63 -12.33
CA THR A 99 7.83 -9.66 -12.19
C THR A 99 8.44 -9.68 -10.78
N LEU A 100 7.64 -9.99 -9.76
CA LEU A 100 8.09 -10.09 -8.38
C LEU A 100 8.90 -11.37 -8.17
N GLU A 101 8.41 -12.51 -8.64
CA GLU A 101 9.12 -13.79 -8.66
C GLU A 101 10.43 -13.66 -9.46
N ALA A 102 10.43 -12.98 -10.61
CA ALA A 102 11.66 -12.76 -11.37
C ALA A 102 12.73 -11.92 -10.63
N LYS A 103 12.35 -11.22 -9.55
CA LYS A 103 13.29 -10.46 -8.70
C LYS A 103 13.83 -11.26 -7.52
N PHE A 104 13.25 -12.42 -7.23
CA PHE A 104 13.68 -13.30 -6.15
C PHE A 104 14.20 -14.61 -6.74
N ASP A 105 15.47 -14.93 -6.48
CA ASP A 105 16.00 -16.23 -6.89
C ASP A 105 15.28 -17.35 -6.13
N GLU A 106 15.23 -18.56 -6.71
CA GLU A 106 14.61 -19.74 -6.09
C GLU A 106 15.17 -20.02 -4.68
N ALA A 107 16.44 -19.67 -4.45
CA ALA A 107 17.08 -19.73 -3.13
C ALA A 107 16.50 -18.74 -2.11
N ASP A 108 16.00 -17.58 -2.54
CA ASP A 108 15.34 -16.60 -1.68
C ASP A 108 13.90 -17.00 -1.36
N LEU A 109 13.20 -17.62 -2.32
CA LEU A 109 11.87 -18.19 -2.11
C LEU A 109 11.93 -19.38 -1.14
N ALA A 110 12.93 -20.26 -1.28
CA ALA A 110 13.17 -21.33 -0.32
C ALA A 110 13.49 -20.78 1.08
N LEU A 111 14.21 -19.65 1.16
CA LEU A 111 14.54 -19.00 2.43
C LEU A 111 13.33 -18.32 3.09
N LEU A 112 12.37 -17.83 2.28
CA LEU A 112 11.06 -17.37 2.76
C LEU A 112 10.26 -18.49 3.41
N GLU A 113 10.25 -19.66 2.78
CA GLU A 113 9.49 -20.83 3.26
C GLU A 113 10.13 -21.46 4.50
N GLU A 114 11.45 -21.64 4.53
CA GLU A 114 12.13 -22.25 5.67
C GLU A 114 12.26 -21.29 6.87
N LYS A 115 12.68 -20.04 6.63
CA LYS A 115 13.06 -19.09 7.69
C LYS A 115 12.64 -17.66 7.33
N PRO A 116 11.35 -17.32 7.47
CA PRO A 116 10.85 -15.99 7.12
C PRO A 116 11.59 -14.86 7.87
N GLY A 117 12.06 -15.10 9.10
CA GLY A 117 12.85 -14.12 9.85
C GLY A 117 14.21 -13.80 9.23
N ALA A 118 14.90 -14.80 8.65
CA ALA A 118 16.18 -14.59 7.99
C ALA A 118 16.01 -13.85 6.66
N PHE A 119 14.89 -14.05 5.96
CA PHE A 119 14.55 -13.30 4.76
C PHE A 119 14.33 -11.81 5.08
N ILE A 120 13.54 -11.51 6.11
CA ILE A 120 13.33 -10.13 6.57
C ILE A 120 14.64 -9.49 7.03
N GLN A 121 15.57 -10.26 7.61
CA GLN A 121 16.87 -9.72 7.98
C GLN A 121 17.74 -9.39 6.74
N LYS A 122 17.75 -10.27 5.72
CA LYS A 122 18.53 -10.08 4.48
C LYS A 122 18.02 -8.91 3.64
N TYR A 123 16.69 -8.80 3.48
CA TYR A 123 16.05 -7.79 2.63
C TYR A 123 15.61 -6.54 3.40
N GLY A 124 15.10 -6.69 4.61
CA GLY A 124 14.60 -5.60 5.45
C GLY A 124 15.70 -4.73 6.06
N ALA A 125 16.83 -5.31 6.52
CA ALA A 125 17.95 -4.52 7.04
C ALA A 125 18.53 -3.58 5.96
N ARG A 126 18.71 -4.10 4.74
CA ARG A 126 19.15 -3.30 3.59
C ARG A 126 18.15 -2.20 3.21
N ALA A 127 16.85 -2.49 3.20
CA ALA A 127 15.84 -1.49 2.90
C ALA A 127 15.83 -0.35 3.93
N TYR A 128 15.98 -0.70 5.22
CA TYR A 128 16.07 0.28 6.30
C TYR A 128 17.35 1.13 6.20
N GLU A 129 18.50 0.50 5.97
CA GLU A 129 19.78 1.21 5.79
C GLU A 129 19.73 2.16 4.58
N LEU A 130 19.16 1.75 3.45
CA LEU A 130 19.00 2.60 2.27
C LEU A 130 18.09 3.81 2.56
N ALA A 131 16.98 3.59 3.27
CA ALA A 131 16.07 4.67 3.67
C ALA A 131 16.77 5.67 4.62
N VAL A 132 17.54 5.18 5.58
CA VAL A 132 18.32 6.02 6.51
C VAL A 132 19.43 6.78 5.78
N VAL A 133 20.20 6.13 4.91
CA VAL A 133 21.24 6.78 4.11
C VAL A 133 20.65 7.86 3.21
N GLN A 134 19.50 7.61 2.57
CA GLN A 134 18.82 8.62 1.77
C GLN A 134 18.33 9.80 2.62
N ALA A 135 17.74 9.54 3.79
CA ALA A 135 17.29 10.59 4.70
C ALA A 135 18.47 11.46 5.19
N VAL A 136 19.59 10.84 5.59
CA VAL A 136 20.81 11.55 6.02
C VAL A 136 21.39 12.37 4.88
N GLN A 137 21.54 11.80 3.69
CA GLN A 137 22.03 12.52 2.51
C GLN A 137 21.15 13.71 2.13
N ASN A 138 19.83 13.57 2.23
CA ASN A 138 18.92 14.68 1.95
C ASN A 138 19.07 15.79 3.00
N THR A 139 19.26 15.42 4.27
CA THR A 139 19.48 16.36 5.38
C THR A 139 20.81 17.11 5.23
N ASP A 140 21.88 16.44 4.82
CA ASP A 140 23.19 17.06 4.59
C ASP A 140 23.20 17.97 3.35
N LYS A 141 22.51 17.56 2.27
CA LYS A 141 22.28 18.41 1.09
C LYS A 141 21.51 19.68 1.48
N LEU A 142 20.51 19.57 2.35
CA LEU A 142 19.75 20.71 2.86
C LEU A 142 20.63 21.64 3.72
N LYS A 143 21.43 21.11 4.65
CA LYS A 143 22.37 21.91 5.46
C LYS A 143 23.38 22.68 4.59
N LYS A 144 23.93 22.03 3.57
CA LYS A 144 24.89 22.64 2.64
C LYS A 144 24.24 23.73 1.78
N LYS A 145 22.99 23.52 1.34
CA LYS A 145 22.21 24.52 0.61
C LYS A 145 21.82 25.72 1.49
N VAL A 146 21.47 25.50 2.75
CA VAL A 146 21.16 26.57 3.71
C VAL A 146 22.42 27.36 4.05
N SER A 147 23.56 26.71 4.29
CA SER A 147 24.83 27.40 4.57
C SER A 147 25.30 28.27 3.40
N SER A 148 25.15 27.79 2.15
CA SER A 148 25.45 28.59 0.96
C SER A 148 24.46 29.75 0.75
N MET A 149 23.16 29.56 1.03
CA MET A 149 22.18 30.66 0.99
C MET A 149 22.42 31.72 2.08
N THR A 150 22.84 31.32 3.28
CA THR A 150 23.15 32.25 4.39
C THR A 150 24.42 33.05 4.09
N SER A 151 25.42 32.44 3.45
CA SER A 151 26.65 33.14 3.02
C SER A 151 26.35 34.19 1.93
N VAL A 152 25.54 33.83 0.93
CA VAL A 152 25.14 34.76 -0.15
C VAL A 152 24.31 35.94 0.39
N LYS A 153 23.43 35.70 1.38
CA LYS A 153 22.62 36.77 1.99
C LYS A 153 23.45 37.76 2.82
N ASN A 154 24.52 37.28 3.47
CA ASN A 154 25.43 38.14 4.23
C ASN A 154 26.31 39.01 3.30
N GLU A 155 26.73 38.49 2.15
CA GLU A 155 27.48 39.27 1.15
C GLU A 155 26.59 40.34 0.47
N THR A 156 25.35 39.99 0.11
CA THR A 156 24.43 40.93 -0.56
C THR A 156 23.88 42.01 0.39
N GLY A 157 23.86 41.75 1.70
CA GLY A 157 23.46 42.71 2.73
C GLY A 157 24.57 43.68 3.15
N ALA A 158 25.85 43.30 2.97
CA ALA A 158 27.00 44.18 3.24
C ALA A 158 27.15 45.24 2.14
N VAL A 159 26.96 44.86 0.87
CA VAL A 159 27.08 45.78 -0.28
C VAL A 159 26.01 46.89 -0.27
N LYS A 160 24.85 46.67 0.34
CA LYS A 160 23.77 47.68 0.44
C LYS A 160 23.88 48.66 1.62
N LYS A 161 24.91 48.54 2.46
CA LYS A 161 25.15 49.45 3.60
C LYS A 161 26.30 50.45 3.37
N GLU A 162 26.96 50.39 2.22
CA GLU A 162 28.08 51.27 1.85
C GLU A 162 27.72 52.29 0.76
N GLU A 163 26.45 52.38 0.32
CA GLU A 163 25.89 53.49 -0.46
C GLU A 163 24.93 54.32 0.40
#